data_AF-A0A821FXE3-F1
#
_entry.id   AF-A0A821FXE3-F1
#
_cell.length_a   1.000
_cell.length_b   1.000
_cell.length_c   1.000
_cell.angle_alpha   90.00
_cell.angle_beta   90.00
_cell.angle_gamma   90.00
#
_symmetry.space_group_name_H-M   'P 1'
#
loop_
_entity.id
_entity.type
_entity.pdbx_description
1 polymer ?
#
loop_
_entity_poly.entity_id
_entity_poly.type
_entity_poly.pdbx_seq_one_letter_code
_entity_poly.pdbx_strand_id
1 'polypeptide(L)'
;MFTQSNLSIKINISSLFKSSFETYYTSIIMPNKHRIHSINLSDPFIMDLFSSPTEHISKCSQLQALILNEIESKCLENLLSNLACLPKFSSLAIALTNDLNVNNISSLI
;
A
#
# COMPACT_ATOMS: atom_id res chain seq x y z
N MET A 1 3.22 26.45 0.23
CA MET A 1 3.47 26.72 -1.19
C MET A 1 3.58 25.37 -1.90
N PHE A 2 2.50 24.92 -2.56
CA PHE A 2 2.48 23.61 -3.22
C PHE A 2 2.90 23.80 -4.67
N THR A 3 4.03 23.21 -5.06
CA THR A 3 4.47 23.21 -6.45
C THR A 3 3.66 22.16 -7.22
N GLN A 4 2.98 22.61 -8.28
CA GLN A 4 2.26 21.75 -9.22
C GLN A 4 3.29 21.00 -10.08
N SER A 5 3.95 20.02 -9.46
CA SER A 5 4.99 19.22 -10.07
C SER A 5 4.38 17.95 -10.65
N ASN A 6 4.63 17.67 -11.93
CA ASN A 6 4.20 16.44 -12.61
C ASN A 6 5.16 15.26 -12.38
N LEU A 7 6.21 15.44 -11.56
CA LEU A 7 7.18 14.39 -11.31
C LEU A 7 6.55 13.22 -10.55
N SER A 8 6.74 12.00 -11.07
CA SER A 8 6.31 10.77 -10.43
C SER A 8 7.01 10.55 -9.10
N ILE A 9 6.27 10.12 -8.09
CA ILE A 9 6.79 9.81 -6.76
C ILE A 9 6.79 8.31 -6.53
N LYS A 10 7.92 7.83 -5.99
CA LYS A 10 8.07 6.48 -5.44
C LYS A 10 8.24 6.60 -3.93
N ILE A 11 7.42 5.87 -3.18
CA ILE A 11 7.47 5.83 -1.72
C ILE A 11 8.16 4.53 -1.32
N ASN A 12 9.18 4.63 -0.47
CA ASN A 12 9.84 3.48 0.14
C ASN A 12 9.88 3.69 1.65
N ILE A 13 9.20 2.82 2.39
CA ILE A 13 9.10 2.85 3.84
C ILE A 13 9.55 1.49 4.35
N SER A 14 10.76 1.44 4.89
CA SER A 14 11.40 0.20 5.35
C SER A 14 11.25 -0.05 6.85
N SER A 15 11.15 1.01 7.66
CA SER A 15 10.89 0.90 9.09
C SER A 15 10.42 2.25 9.61
N LEU A 16 9.23 2.28 10.21
CA LEU A 16 8.66 3.51 10.73
C LEU A 16 7.73 3.22 11.90
N PHE A 17 7.99 3.85 13.05
CA PHE A 17 7.07 3.81 14.17
C PHE A 17 5.69 4.36 13.76
N LYS A 18 4.63 3.82 14.38
CA LYS A 18 3.24 4.17 14.06
C LYS A 18 2.97 5.69 14.01
N SER A 19 3.37 6.43 15.05
CA SER A 19 3.18 7.88 15.13
C SER A 19 3.95 8.65 14.03
N SER A 20 5.14 8.16 13.70
CA SER A 20 5.96 8.72 12.61
C SER A 20 5.33 8.44 11.25
N PHE A 21 4.67 7.28 11.08
CA PHE A 21 3.95 6.95 9.86
C PHE A 21 2.73 7.86 9.65
N GLU A 22 1.92 8.11 10.68
CA GLU A 22 0.77 9.02 10.57
C GLU A 22 1.19 10.43 10.13
N THR A 23 2.30 10.93 10.71
CA THR A 23 2.88 12.22 10.34
C THR A 23 3.37 12.23 8.89
N TYR A 24 4.06 11.16 8.47
CA TYR A 24 4.54 11.01 7.10
C TYR A 24 3.39 10.89 6.11
N TYR A 25 2.36 10.12 6.45
CA TYR A 25 1.19 9.91 5.61
C TYR A 25 0.45 11.23 5.37
N THR A 26 0.15 11.99 6.44
CA THR A 26 -0.57 13.27 6.35
C THR A 26 0.23 14.35 5.65
N SER A 27 1.54 14.40 5.88
CA SER A 27 2.41 15.48 5.37
C SER A 27 2.95 15.21 3.96
N ILE A 28 3.18 13.94 3.60
CA ILE A 28 3.87 13.56 2.35
C ILE A 28 2.97 12.76 1.43
N ILE A 29 2.38 11.65 1.89
CA ILE A 29 1.61 10.74 1.03
C ILE A 29 0.31 11.40 0.56
N MET A 30 -0.50 11.89 1.50
CA MET A 30 -1.84 12.38 1.21
C MET A 30 -1.87 13.58 0.24
N PRO A 31 -1.00 14.60 0.35
CA PRO A 31 -0.94 15.69 -0.61
C PRO A 31 -0.47 15.25 -2.00
N ASN A 32 0.34 14.20 -2.07
CA ASN A 32 0.99 13.74 -3.30
C ASN A 32 0.36 12.48 -3.91
N LYS A 33 -0.72 11.95 -3.35
CA LYS A 33 -1.36 10.67 -3.76
C LYS A 33 -1.62 10.52 -5.26
N HIS A 34 -1.92 11.63 -5.94
CA HIS A 34 -2.18 11.69 -7.39
C HIS A 34 -0.90 11.56 -8.24
N ARG A 35 0.28 11.54 -7.62
CA ARG A 35 1.60 11.42 -8.27
C ARG A 35 2.33 10.15 -7.85
N ILE A 36 1.79 9.38 -6.91
CA ILE A 36 2.43 8.17 -6.41
C ILE A 36 2.20 7.05 -7.43
N HIS A 37 3.29 6.53 -7.97
CA HIS A 37 3.28 5.44 -8.96
C HIS A 37 3.75 4.11 -8.37
N SER A 38 4.57 4.17 -7.32
CA SER A 38 5.06 2.98 -6.65
C SER A 38 5.14 3.19 -5.15
N ILE A 39 4.73 2.18 -4.40
CA ILE A 39 4.84 2.12 -2.95
C ILE A 39 5.54 0.81 -2.59
N ASN A 40 6.57 0.90 -1.74
CA ASN A 40 7.23 -0.23 -1.10
C ASN A 40 7.12 -0.05 0.42
N LEU A 41 6.47 -1.00 1.10
CA LEU A 41 6.30 -1.03 2.55
C LEU A 41 6.94 -2.31 3.08
N SER A 42 7.85 -2.21 4.04
CA SER A 42 8.56 -3.36 4.60
C SER A 42 8.47 -3.45 6.12
N ASP A 43 7.36 -2.98 6.70
CA ASP A 43 7.19 -2.93 8.15
C ASP A 43 5.81 -3.51 8.55
N PRO A 44 5.75 -4.52 9.44
CA PRO A 44 4.52 -5.16 9.88
C PRO A 44 3.60 -4.21 10.67
N PHE A 45 4.11 -3.18 11.34
CA PHE A 45 3.29 -2.21 12.09
C PHE A 45 2.43 -1.33 11.19
N ILE A 46 2.86 -1.15 9.95
CA ILE A 46 2.09 -0.41 8.96
C ILE A 46 0.77 -1.13 8.68
N MET A 47 0.71 -2.46 8.82
CA MET A 47 -0.50 -3.26 8.65
C MET A 47 -1.53 -3.08 9.78
N ASP A 48 -1.09 -2.89 11.03
CA ASP A 48 -1.99 -2.59 12.16
C ASP A 48 -2.59 -1.18 12.11
N LEU A 49 -1.81 -0.22 11.59
CA LEU A 49 -2.30 1.11 11.21
C LEU A 49 -3.34 1.05 10.09
N PHE A 50 -3.22 0.02 9.28
CA PHE A 50 -4.06 -0.27 8.16
C PHE A 50 -5.05 -1.39 8.49
N SER A 51 -5.89 -1.18 9.51
CA SER A 51 -7.15 -1.94 9.58
C SER A 51 -8.07 -1.62 8.37
N SER A 52 -7.79 -0.54 7.61
CA SER A 52 -8.26 -0.28 6.24
C SER A 52 -7.13 0.21 5.28
N PRO A 53 -6.09 -0.61 4.99
CA PRO A 53 -4.97 -0.23 4.08
C PRO A 53 -5.48 0.23 2.71
N THR A 54 -6.53 -0.46 2.36
CA THR A 54 -7.37 -0.44 1.20
C THR A 54 -7.95 0.92 0.87
N GLU A 55 -8.46 1.66 1.86
CA GLU A 55 -9.06 2.97 1.62
C GLU A 55 -8.03 4.04 1.26
N HIS A 56 -6.77 3.86 1.67
CA HIS A 56 -5.72 4.85 1.44
C HIS A 56 -4.97 4.58 0.13
N ILE A 57 -4.67 3.30 -0.13
CA ILE A 57 -4.02 2.87 -1.36
C ILE A 57 -4.95 3.08 -2.57
N SER A 58 -6.26 2.83 -2.42
CA SER A 58 -7.26 3.10 -3.47
C SER A 58 -7.33 4.58 -3.88
N LYS A 59 -6.91 5.51 -3.01
CA LYS A 59 -6.87 6.95 -3.32
C LYS A 59 -5.66 7.36 -4.18
N CYS A 60 -4.72 6.44 -4.44
CA CYS A 60 -3.55 6.65 -5.30
C CYS A 60 -3.87 6.24 -6.74
N SER A 61 -4.63 7.07 -7.47
CA SER A 61 -5.13 6.74 -8.81
C SER A 61 -4.05 6.51 -9.89
N GLN A 62 -2.81 6.91 -9.62
CA GLN A 62 -1.65 6.66 -10.51
C GLN A 62 -0.79 5.48 -10.07
N LEU A 63 -1.19 4.75 -9.03
CA LEU A 63 -0.40 3.64 -8.50
C LEU A 63 -0.31 2.51 -9.53
N GLN A 64 0.91 2.11 -9.85
CA GLN A 64 1.23 1.03 -10.79
C GLN A 64 1.83 -0.18 -10.08
N ALA A 65 2.66 0.05 -9.07
CA ALA A 65 3.39 -0.99 -8.37
C ALA A 65 3.24 -0.89 -6.86
N LEU A 66 2.93 -2.02 -6.22
CA LEU A 66 2.89 -2.15 -4.77
C LEU A 66 3.77 -3.33 -4.34
N ILE A 67 4.73 -3.06 -3.46
CA ILE A 67 5.59 -4.05 -2.83
C ILE A 67 5.28 -4.01 -1.34
N LEU A 68 4.96 -5.16 -0.78
CA LEU A 68 4.65 -5.31 0.63
C LEU A 68 5.46 -6.46 1.19
N ASN A 69 6.30 -6.16 2.16
CA ASN A 69 7.04 -7.18 2.91
C ASN A 69 6.46 -7.30 4.31
N GLU A 70 6.57 -8.52 4.85
CA GLU A 70 6.12 -8.85 6.20
C GLU A 70 4.60 -8.64 6.40
N ILE A 71 3.80 -9.10 5.45
CA ILE A 71 2.33 -9.09 5.55
C ILE A 71 1.77 -10.39 6.12
N GLU A 72 0.77 -10.28 6.99
CA GLU A 72 -0.05 -11.42 7.38
C GLU A 72 -1.07 -11.78 6.28
N SER A 73 -1.19 -13.07 5.97
CA SER A 73 -2.07 -13.60 4.91
C SER A 73 -3.54 -13.20 5.07
N LYS A 74 -4.02 -12.95 6.29
CA LYS A 74 -5.40 -12.51 6.58
C LYS A 74 -5.75 -11.14 5.99
N CYS A 75 -4.75 -10.30 5.72
CA CYS A 75 -4.95 -8.95 5.19
C CYS A 75 -5.02 -8.90 3.66
N LEU A 76 -4.70 -10.02 2.98
CA LEU A 76 -4.59 -10.08 1.53
C LEU A 76 -5.91 -9.88 0.81
N GLU A 77 -6.99 -10.46 1.31
CA GLU A 77 -8.29 -10.40 0.63
C GLU A 77 -8.80 -8.97 0.49
N ASN A 78 -8.78 -8.23 1.60
CA ASN A 78 -9.11 -6.81 1.60
C ASN A 78 -8.15 -6.03 0.68
N LEU A 79 -6.84 -6.27 0.78
CA LEU A 79 -5.87 -5.59 -0.06
C LEU A 79 -6.17 -5.79 -1.56
N LEU A 80 -6.31 -7.04 -1.99
CA LEU A 80 -6.49 -7.42 -3.39
C LEU A 80 -7.77 -6.84 -3.99
N SER A 81 -8.89 -6.88 -3.26
CA SER A 81 -10.15 -6.29 -3.72
C SER A 81 -10.05 -4.79 -4.01
N ASN A 82 -9.18 -4.06 -3.28
CA ASN A 82 -8.99 -2.63 -3.49
C ASN A 82 -7.99 -2.31 -4.60
N LEU A 83 -7.00 -3.17 -4.79
CA LEU A 83 -6.08 -3.08 -5.92
C LEU A 83 -6.80 -3.33 -7.24
N ALA A 84 -7.80 -4.22 -7.27
CA ALA A 84 -8.62 -4.49 -8.45
C ALA A 84 -9.34 -3.23 -8.98
N CYS A 85 -9.63 -2.26 -8.11
CA CYS A 85 -10.30 -1.01 -8.48
C CYS A 85 -9.34 0.08 -9.04
N LEU A 86 -8.03 -0.16 -9.05
CA LEU A 86 -7.04 0.83 -9.47
C LEU A 86 -6.76 0.73 -10.99
N PRO A 87 -7.07 1.78 -11.77
CA PRO A 87 -7.07 1.69 -13.24
C PRO A 87 -5.68 1.53 -13.88
N LYS A 88 -4.61 1.83 -13.14
CA LYS A 88 -3.22 1.76 -13.61
C LYS A 88 -2.38 0.70 -12.92
N PHE A 89 -2.99 -0.05 -12.00
CA PHE A 89 -2.26 -1.03 -11.22
C PHE A 89 -1.84 -2.21 -12.10
N SER A 90 -0.57 -2.61 -12.01
CA SER A 90 0.01 -3.63 -12.91
C SER A 90 1.02 -4.56 -12.22
N SER A 91 1.54 -4.19 -11.05
CA SER A 91 2.57 -4.97 -10.36
C SER A 91 2.28 -5.08 -8.87
N LEU A 92 2.24 -6.32 -8.38
CA LEU A 92 2.12 -6.63 -6.95
C LEU A 92 3.22 -7.61 -6.57
N ALA A 93 3.98 -7.29 -5.52
CA ALA A 93 4.91 -8.21 -4.89
C ALA A 93 4.60 -8.26 -3.39
N ILE A 94 4.43 -9.47 -2.86
CA ILE A 94 4.07 -9.70 -1.47
C ILE A 94 5.03 -10.73 -0.88
N ALA A 95 5.64 -10.39 0.25
CA ALA A 95 6.33 -11.33 1.12
C ALA A 95 5.55 -11.46 2.43
N LEU A 96 5.17 -12.69 2.77
CA LEU A 96 4.30 -12.97 3.92
C LEU A 96 5.11 -13.34 5.16
N THR A 97 4.60 -12.98 6.34
CA THR A 97 5.16 -13.43 7.63
C THR A 97 4.68 -14.82 8.04
N ASN A 98 3.55 -15.27 7.49
CA ASN A 98 2.91 -16.52 7.82
C ASN A 98 2.53 -17.32 6.58
N ASP A 99 2.19 -18.59 6.79
CA ASP A 99 1.74 -19.46 5.71
C ASP A 99 0.45 -18.92 5.06
N LEU A 100 0.37 -19.12 3.76
CA LEU A 100 -0.85 -18.91 2.99
C LEU A 100 -1.88 -19.96 3.39
N ASN A 101 -2.99 -19.53 3.97
CA ASN A 101 -4.15 -20.42 4.11
C ASN A 101 -4.79 -20.58 2.73
N VAL A 102 -4.45 -21.67 2.04
CA VAL A 102 -4.85 -21.95 0.66
C VAL A 102 -6.37 -21.97 0.48
N ASN A 103 -7.13 -22.29 1.53
CA ASN A 103 -8.60 -22.26 1.51
C ASN A 103 -9.17 -20.85 1.26
N ASN A 104 -8.41 -19.79 1.60
CA ASN A 104 -8.79 -18.40 1.37
C ASN A 104 -8.34 -17.88 0.00
N ILE A 105 -7.53 -18.64 -0.76
CA ILE A 105 -7.05 -18.21 -2.09
C ILE A 105 -8.11 -18.49 -3.15
N SER A 106 -8.90 -19.56 -2.99
CA SER A 106 -9.99 -19.91 -3.90
C SER A 106 -11.12 -18.88 -3.98
N SER A 107 -11.19 -17.92 -3.04
CA SER A 107 -12.12 -16.78 -3.11
C SER A 107 -11.49 -15.52 -3.73
N LEU A 108 -10.19 -15.55 -4.07
CA LEU A 108 -9.41 -14.41 -4.58
C LEU A 108 -9.15 -14.44 -6.09
N ILE A 109 -9.53 -15.53 -6.78
CA ILE A 109 -9.42 -15.74 -8.24
C ILE A 109 -10.84 -15.84 -8.80
#